data_AF-A0A1M5P6A1-F1
#
_entry.id   AF-A0A1M5P6A1-F1
#
_cell.length_a   1.000
_cell.length_b   1.000
_cell.length_c   1.000
_cell.angle_alpha   90.00
_cell.angle_beta   90.00
_cell.angle_gamma   90.00
#
_symmetry.space_group_name_H-M   'P 1'
#
loop_
_entity.id
_entity.type
_entity.pdbx_description
1 polymer ?
#
loop_
_entity_poly.entity_id
_entity_poly.type
_entity_poly.pdbx_seq_one_letter_code
_entity_poly.pdbx_strand_id
1 'polypeptide(L)'
;MPKTVVPASTPPAPAAPAATAASAVTAGQYRIAAVSMLTGMPVPTIRMWERRYNVVTPARSAANGRLYSRADIDRLILLKTAVDAGHAIGTIATLSDAELQQRLGSTPNVRPVRAAVQACQVLVCGRGLADRLQMAWDHRQDVTLSATLPAMPGEGYADAGHADVVIVDAPSLQATAIRHLRQLRVLTRARLMIVVYGFATKQTLARLDQENMIAVPTPADPAQLARICLLGMAIDLQPDNERERRLLQPAAPRRYDDAFLVSMSRLSSTIRCECPNHLADLLGKLNAFEQYSLECESATSADASLHALLYSATAQCREMLERALSHVLEHEGIPEPIRPL
;
A
#
# COMPACT_ATOMS: atom_id res chain seq x y z
N MET A 1 69.12 -7.83 -63.56
CA MET A 1 68.28 -8.00 -62.36
C MET A 1 67.27 -6.85 -62.29
N PRO A 2 66.07 -7.12 -61.76
CA PRO A 2 64.76 -6.61 -62.21
C PRO A 2 64.22 -5.55 -61.21
N LYS A 3 63.03 -4.94 -61.28
CA LYS A 3 61.88 -4.95 -62.19
C LYS A 3 61.08 -3.67 -61.90
N THR A 4 60.65 -3.02 -62.96
CA THR A 4 59.54 -2.04 -63.02
C THR A 4 58.26 -2.66 -62.45
N VAL A 5 57.55 -1.95 -61.59
CA VAL A 5 56.16 -2.26 -61.23
C VAL A 5 55.30 -1.01 -61.38
N VAL A 6 54.22 -1.23 -62.13
CA VAL A 6 53.18 -0.34 -62.65
C VAL A 6 52.25 0.16 -61.52
N PRO A 7 51.63 1.35 -61.63
CA PRO A 7 50.70 1.86 -60.61
C PRO A 7 49.32 1.21 -60.77
N ALA A 8 48.72 0.76 -59.66
CA ALA A 8 47.37 0.23 -59.62
C ALA A 8 46.41 1.29 -59.05
N SER A 9 45.42 1.61 -59.87
CA SER A 9 44.32 2.53 -59.65
C SER A 9 43.49 2.23 -58.40
N THR A 10 43.13 3.30 -57.69
CA THR A 10 42.07 3.34 -56.67
C THR A 10 40.70 3.04 -57.29
N PRO A 11 39.84 2.24 -56.62
CA PRO A 11 38.40 2.39 -56.72
C PRO A 11 37.80 3.06 -55.47
N PRO A 12 36.66 3.74 -55.62
CA PRO A 12 36.19 4.79 -54.73
C PRO A 12 35.52 4.26 -53.45
N ALA A 13 35.53 5.10 -52.42
CA ALA A 13 34.67 4.97 -51.25
C ALA A 13 33.19 4.87 -51.69
N PRO A 14 32.41 3.91 -51.17
CA PRO A 14 30.96 3.97 -51.35
C PRO A 14 30.42 5.13 -50.50
N ALA A 15 29.74 6.03 -51.20
CA ALA A 15 28.93 7.09 -50.64
C ALA A 15 27.96 6.54 -49.59
N ALA A 16 27.75 7.34 -48.54
CA ALA A 16 26.69 7.18 -47.58
C ALA A 16 25.32 7.02 -48.28
N PRO A 17 24.49 6.03 -47.90
CA PRO A 17 23.07 6.17 -48.03
C PRO A 17 22.54 6.94 -46.82
N ALA A 18 21.74 7.93 -47.16
CA ALA A 18 21.00 8.84 -46.31
C ALA A 18 20.40 8.20 -45.05
N ALA A 19 20.52 8.93 -43.96
CA ALA A 19 19.66 8.82 -42.80
C ALA A 19 18.20 8.94 -43.22
N THR A 20 17.35 7.99 -42.83
CA THR A 20 15.95 8.24 -42.45
C THR A 20 15.43 7.11 -41.54
N ALA A 21 14.93 7.55 -40.38
CA ALA A 21 13.91 6.95 -39.51
C ALA A 21 14.14 5.62 -38.75
N ALA A 22 14.41 5.81 -37.45
CA ALA A 22 13.65 5.31 -36.29
C ALA A 22 13.32 3.80 -36.14
N SER A 23 13.79 3.21 -35.02
CA SER A 23 12.92 2.78 -33.91
C SER A 23 13.67 2.00 -32.81
N ALA A 24 13.23 2.24 -31.57
CA ALA A 24 13.45 1.46 -30.33
C ALA A 24 14.80 1.57 -29.60
N VAL A 25 14.84 2.54 -28.68
CA VAL A 25 15.73 2.59 -27.52
C VAL A 25 15.63 1.26 -26.76
N THR A 26 16.70 0.45 -26.76
CA THR A 26 16.73 -0.80 -25.99
C THR A 26 17.15 -0.51 -24.55
N ALA A 27 16.33 -0.96 -23.61
CA ALA A 27 16.40 -0.72 -22.17
C ALA A 27 17.73 -1.17 -21.53
N GLY A 28 18.18 -0.40 -20.53
CA GLY A 28 19.52 -0.43 -19.96
C GLY A 28 19.98 -1.78 -19.39
N GLN A 29 21.25 -2.08 -19.64
CA GLN A 29 22.00 -3.18 -19.05
C GLN A 29 22.71 -2.70 -17.77
N TYR A 30 22.51 -3.39 -16.65
CA TYR A 30 23.00 -2.99 -15.33
C TYR A 30 24.19 -3.86 -14.87
N ARG A 31 25.20 -3.26 -14.25
CA ARG A 31 26.31 -4.01 -13.62
C ARG A 31 25.88 -4.57 -12.26
N ILE A 32 26.53 -5.63 -11.81
CA ILE A 32 26.20 -6.34 -10.56
C ILE A 32 26.14 -5.44 -9.31
N ALA A 33 26.93 -4.36 -9.25
CA ALA A 33 26.88 -3.38 -8.17
C ALA A 33 25.56 -2.58 -8.18
N ALA A 34 25.09 -2.15 -9.35
CA ALA A 34 23.81 -1.48 -9.51
C ALA A 34 22.64 -2.43 -9.17
N VAL A 35 22.73 -3.69 -9.61
CA VAL A 35 21.73 -4.72 -9.27
C VAL A 35 21.67 -4.96 -7.76
N SER A 36 22.82 -5.02 -7.08
CA SER A 36 22.87 -5.14 -5.62
C SER A 36 22.19 -3.98 -4.90
N MET A 37 22.39 -2.74 -5.36
CA MET A 37 21.69 -1.57 -4.81
C MET A 37 20.19 -1.60 -5.09
N LEU A 38 19.78 -1.95 -6.32
CA LEU A 38 18.38 -1.94 -6.75
C LEU A 38 17.56 -3.08 -6.12
N THR A 39 18.17 -4.24 -5.91
CA THR A 39 17.52 -5.42 -5.30
C THR A 39 17.66 -5.47 -3.78
N GLY A 40 18.57 -4.68 -3.19
CA GLY A 40 18.94 -4.77 -1.78
C GLY A 40 19.63 -6.08 -1.40
N MET A 41 20.07 -6.90 -2.38
CA MET A 41 20.75 -8.17 -2.13
C MET A 41 22.27 -8.01 -2.13
N PRO A 42 23.01 -8.66 -1.22
CA PRO A 42 24.47 -8.71 -1.28
C PRO A 42 24.95 -9.35 -2.59
N VAL A 43 25.99 -8.77 -3.20
CA VAL A 43 26.62 -9.32 -4.42
C VAL A 43 26.98 -10.81 -4.31
N PRO A 44 27.52 -11.33 -3.18
CA PRO A 44 27.78 -12.76 -3.03
C PRO A 44 26.52 -13.62 -3.13
N THR A 45 25.38 -13.13 -2.62
CA THR A 45 24.09 -13.83 -2.66
C THR A 45 23.55 -13.92 -4.08
N ILE A 46 23.60 -12.81 -4.84
CA ILE A 46 23.19 -12.78 -6.26
C ILE A 46 24.03 -13.79 -7.07
N ARG A 47 25.36 -13.81 -6.86
CA ARG A 47 26.26 -14.78 -7.53
C ARG A 47 25.97 -16.22 -7.15
N MET A 48 25.62 -16.47 -5.88
CA MET A 48 25.24 -17.80 -5.42
C MET A 48 23.96 -18.26 -6.10
N TRP A 49 22.95 -17.38 -6.18
CA TRP A 49 21.66 -17.72 -6.81
C TRP A 49 21.80 -17.97 -8.31
N GLU A 50 22.59 -17.14 -9.01
CA GLU A 50 22.97 -17.37 -10.41
C GLU A 50 23.63 -18.73 -10.58
N ARG A 51 24.70 -19.02 -9.82
CA ARG A 51 25.49 -20.24 -9.99
C ARG A 51 24.72 -21.52 -9.61
N ARG A 52 23.99 -21.48 -8.49
CA ARG A 52 23.40 -22.69 -7.89
C ARG A 52 22.02 -23.02 -8.45
N TYR A 53 21.25 -21.99 -8.81
CA TYR A 53 19.86 -22.14 -9.18
C TYR A 53 19.53 -21.58 -10.57
N ASN A 54 20.49 -20.98 -11.26
CA ASN A 54 20.34 -20.41 -12.60
C ASN A 54 19.13 -19.48 -12.73
N VAL A 55 18.84 -18.71 -11.67
CA VAL A 55 17.63 -17.88 -11.59
C VAL A 55 17.62 -16.73 -12.59
N VAL A 56 18.78 -16.28 -13.04
CA VAL A 56 18.95 -15.24 -14.06
C VAL A 56 20.14 -15.60 -14.93
N THR A 57 20.09 -15.22 -16.21
CA THR A 57 21.18 -15.47 -17.16
C THR A 57 21.68 -14.13 -17.73
N PRO A 58 22.54 -13.41 -17.00
CA PRO A 58 22.98 -12.09 -17.42
C PRO A 58 23.81 -12.17 -18.70
N ALA A 59 23.63 -11.17 -19.58
CA ALA A 59 24.47 -11.00 -20.76
C ALA A 59 25.92 -10.70 -20.36
N ARG A 60 26.87 -10.96 -21.26
CA ARG A 60 28.28 -10.59 -21.05
C ARG A 60 28.66 -9.40 -21.90
N SER A 61 29.36 -8.44 -21.29
CA SER A 61 29.98 -7.32 -21.99
C SER A 61 31.21 -7.78 -22.79
N ALA A 62 31.69 -6.94 -23.72
CA ALA A 62 32.93 -7.18 -24.45
C ALA A 62 34.16 -7.38 -23.53
N ALA A 63 34.12 -6.83 -22.31
CA ALA A 63 35.14 -7.02 -21.27
C ALA A 63 34.84 -8.22 -20.33
N ASN A 64 33.98 -9.15 -20.76
CA ASN A 64 33.54 -10.34 -20.02
C ASN A 64 32.86 -10.04 -18.66
N GLY A 65 32.31 -8.84 -18.49
CA GLY A 65 31.55 -8.43 -17.31
C GLY A 65 30.07 -8.79 -17.42
N ARG A 66 29.42 -9.18 -16.31
CA ARG A 66 27.99 -9.49 -16.28
C ARG A 66 27.14 -8.23 -16.39
N LEU A 67 26.14 -8.29 -17.26
CA LEU A 67 25.17 -7.24 -17.54
C LEU A 67 23.76 -7.81 -17.37
N TYR A 68 23.04 -7.29 -16.39
CA TYR A 68 21.70 -7.71 -16.03
C TYR A 68 20.69 -6.81 -16.73
N SER A 69 19.64 -7.41 -17.28
CA SER A 69 18.50 -6.69 -17.82
C SER A 69 17.57 -6.21 -16.70
N ARG A 70 16.58 -5.40 -17.05
CA ARG A 70 15.52 -5.04 -16.11
C ARG A 70 14.70 -6.25 -15.65
N ALA A 71 14.43 -7.19 -16.55
CA ALA A 71 13.74 -8.44 -16.22
C ALA A 71 14.52 -9.29 -15.21
N ASP A 72 15.85 -9.33 -15.31
CA ASP A 72 16.68 -10.03 -14.32
C ASP A 72 16.57 -9.39 -12.93
N ILE A 73 16.49 -8.07 -12.87
CA ILE A 73 16.32 -7.33 -11.61
C ILE A 73 14.94 -7.64 -11.01
N ASP A 74 13.88 -7.55 -11.81
CA ASP A 74 12.51 -7.80 -11.37
C ASP A 74 12.36 -9.24 -10.82
N ARG A 75 12.96 -10.23 -11.51
CA ARG A 75 12.98 -11.63 -11.04
C ARG A 75 13.77 -11.81 -9.74
N LEU A 76 14.92 -11.15 -9.60
CA LEU A 76 15.69 -11.19 -8.34
C LEU A 76 14.91 -10.58 -7.17
N ILE A 77 14.16 -9.50 -7.40
CA ILE A 77 13.28 -8.88 -6.40
C ILE A 77 12.16 -9.85 -5.98
N LEU A 78 11.50 -10.51 -6.95
CA LEU A 78 10.45 -11.49 -6.66
C LEU A 78 10.97 -12.66 -5.82
N LEU A 79 12.11 -13.23 -6.21
CA LEU A 79 12.74 -14.32 -5.47
C LEU A 79 13.17 -13.88 -4.06
N LYS A 80 13.75 -12.68 -3.93
CA LYS A 80 14.09 -12.11 -2.63
C LYS A 80 12.85 -12.00 -1.74
N THR A 81 11.77 -11.44 -2.28
CA THR A 81 10.51 -11.26 -1.55
C THR A 81 9.97 -12.61 -1.06
N ALA A 82 10.03 -13.65 -1.89
CA ALA A 82 9.59 -14.99 -1.50
C ALA A 82 10.49 -15.63 -0.44
N VAL A 83 11.81 -15.42 -0.49
CA VAL A 83 12.74 -15.87 0.57
C VAL A 83 12.50 -15.12 1.87
N ASP A 84 12.31 -13.81 1.81
CA ASP A 84 12.05 -12.97 2.98
C ASP A 84 10.68 -13.33 3.62
N ALA A 85 9.71 -13.79 2.82
CA ALA A 85 8.43 -14.36 3.27
C ALA A 85 8.55 -15.80 3.82
N GLY A 86 9.75 -16.38 3.90
CA GLY A 86 10.02 -17.68 4.52
C GLY A 86 10.05 -18.87 3.56
N HIS A 87 9.92 -18.67 2.25
CA HIS A 87 10.05 -19.77 1.28
C HIS A 87 11.52 -20.13 1.01
N ALA A 88 11.83 -21.42 1.02
CA ALA A 88 13.18 -21.87 0.73
C ALA A 88 13.55 -21.63 -0.75
N ILE A 89 14.67 -20.95 -1.01
CA ILE A 89 15.14 -20.61 -2.37
C ILE A 89 15.14 -21.81 -3.33
N GLY A 90 15.52 -23.00 -2.85
CA GLY A 90 15.56 -24.22 -3.66
C GLY A 90 14.19 -24.67 -4.20
N THR A 91 13.09 -24.28 -3.55
CA THR A 91 11.71 -24.61 -3.97
C THR A 91 11.06 -23.57 -4.87
N ILE A 92 11.60 -22.35 -4.90
CA ILE A 92 11.03 -21.22 -5.62
C ILE A 92 11.87 -20.79 -6.83
N ALA A 93 13.15 -21.16 -6.87
CA ALA A 93 14.05 -20.76 -7.94
C ALA A 93 13.69 -21.36 -9.31
N THR A 94 13.04 -22.52 -9.33
CA THR A 94 12.59 -23.21 -10.55
C THR A 94 11.24 -22.72 -11.05
N LEU A 95 10.55 -21.87 -10.28
CA LEU A 95 9.24 -21.37 -10.63
C LEU A 95 9.36 -20.23 -11.64
N SER A 96 8.35 -20.14 -12.50
CA SER A 96 8.13 -18.97 -13.35
C SER A 96 7.77 -17.75 -12.50
N ASP A 97 7.95 -16.55 -13.07
CA ASP A 97 7.59 -15.30 -12.38
C ASP A 97 6.10 -15.27 -12.00
N ALA A 98 5.23 -15.85 -12.84
CA ALA A 98 3.81 -15.97 -12.57
C ALA A 98 3.50 -16.92 -11.38
N GLU A 99 4.17 -18.07 -11.30
CA GLU A 99 4.02 -19.01 -10.17
C GLU A 99 4.61 -18.45 -8.86
N LEU A 100 5.72 -17.71 -8.95
CA LEU A 100 6.28 -16.96 -7.83
C LEU A 100 5.29 -15.92 -7.32
N GLN A 101 4.69 -15.15 -8.22
CA GLN A 101 3.66 -14.17 -7.90
C GLN A 101 2.41 -14.82 -7.32
N GLN A 102 2.01 -16.02 -7.79
CA GLN A 102 0.90 -16.79 -7.20
C GLN A 102 1.23 -17.32 -5.81
N ARG A 103 2.46 -17.77 -5.55
CA ARG A 103 2.87 -18.23 -4.21
C ARG A 103 3.04 -17.10 -3.21
N LEU A 104 3.57 -15.96 -3.67
CA LEU A 104 3.54 -14.70 -2.95
C LEU A 104 2.10 -14.14 -2.84
N GLY A 105 1.21 -14.65 -3.69
CA GLY A 105 -0.14 -14.19 -3.92
C GLY A 105 -1.23 -15.15 -3.47
N SER A 106 -1.16 -15.60 -2.21
CA SER A 106 -2.35 -15.61 -1.35
C SER A 106 -2.81 -14.16 -1.07
N THR A 107 -2.91 -13.35 -2.12
CA THR A 107 -3.48 -12.01 -2.16
C THR A 107 -4.80 -12.09 -2.93
N PRO A 108 -5.81 -11.30 -2.52
CA PRO A 108 -7.14 -11.35 -3.11
C PRO A 108 -7.05 -11.10 -4.61
N ASN A 109 -7.96 -11.71 -5.35
CA ASN A 109 -8.04 -11.65 -6.79
C ASN A 109 -8.09 -10.18 -7.24
N VAL A 110 -6.96 -9.59 -7.61
CA VAL A 110 -6.94 -8.26 -8.23
C VAL A 110 -7.50 -8.44 -9.64
N ARG A 111 -8.83 -8.41 -9.74
CA ARG A 111 -9.48 -8.10 -11.00
C ARG A 111 -8.95 -6.72 -11.44
N PRO A 112 -8.49 -6.56 -12.70
CA PRO A 112 -8.21 -5.24 -13.20
C PRO A 112 -9.53 -4.47 -13.19
N VAL A 113 -9.71 -3.61 -12.18
CA VAL A 113 -10.83 -2.71 -12.10
C VAL A 113 -10.64 -1.72 -13.24
N ARG A 114 -11.32 -1.95 -14.37
CA ARG A 114 -11.66 -0.88 -15.30
C ARG A 114 -12.70 0.02 -14.62
N ALA A 115 -12.32 0.68 -13.53
CA ALA A 115 -13.07 1.80 -13.01
C ALA A 115 -12.78 2.96 -13.96
N ALA A 116 -13.82 3.69 -14.35
CA ALA A 116 -13.63 5.01 -14.91
C ALA A 116 -12.63 5.76 -14.02
N VAL A 117 -11.51 6.19 -14.59
CA VAL A 117 -10.43 6.84 -13.86
C VAL A 117 -10.98 8.14 -13.29
N GLN A 118 -11.51 8.10 -12.07
CA GLN A 118 -11.62 9.31 -11.27
C GLN A 118 -10.19 9.65 -10.87
N ALA A 119 -9.72 10.84 -11.25
CA ALA A 119 -8.37 11.28 -10.99
C ALA A 119 -8.10 11.22 -9.47
N CYS A 120 -7.02 10.54 -9.09
CA CYS A 120 -6.64 10.36 -7.70
C CYS A 120 -6.34 11.73 -7.07
N GLN A 121 -7.08 12.10 -6.01
CA GLN A 121 -6.86 13.37 -5.31
C GLN A 121 -5.71 13.25 -4.32
N VAL A 122 -4.63 13.98 -4.58
CA VAL A 122 -3.41 13.96 -3.78
C VAL A 122 -3.27 15.25 -2.98
N LEU A 123 -3.12 15.12 -1.67
CA LEU A 123 -2.72 16.19 -0.79
C LEU A 123 -1.21 16.10 -0.56
N VAL A 124 -0.49 17.22 -0.66
CA VAL A 124 0.96 17.23 -0.39
C VAL A 124 1.28 18.15 0.78
N CYS A 125 1.94 17.60 1.79
CA CYS A 125 2.49 18.35 2.92
C CYS A 125 3.96 18.66 2.62
N GLY A 126 4.28 19.93 2.34
CA GLY A 126 5.63 20.39 1.99
C GLY A 126 5.66 21.10 0.64
N ARG A 127 5.92 22.41 0.67
CA ARG A 127 5.87 23.28 -0.51
C ARG A 127 6.88 22.86 -1.59
N GLY A 128 8.11 22.54 -1.21
CA GLY A 128 9.17 22.18 -2.16
C GLY A 128 8.92 20.84 -2.89
N LEU A 129 8.21 19.91 -2.26
CA LEU A 129 7.74 18.70 -2.94
C LEU A 129 6.52 19.01 -3.81
N ALA A 130 5.56 19.78 -3.30
CA ALA A 130 4.34 20.15 -4.02
C ALA A 130 4.64 20.88 -5.35
N ASP A 131 5.54 21.86 -5.35
CA ASP A 131 5.88 22.60 -6.57
C ASP A 131 6.50 21.69 -7.65
N ARG A 132 7.38 20.76 -7.23
CA ARG A 132 7.98 19.78 -8.14
C ARG A 132 6.96 18.79 -8.69
N LEU A 133 6.02 18.35 -7.85
CA LEU A 133 4.95 17.45 -8.27
C LEU A 133 3.98 18.15 -9.21
N GLN A 134 3.61 19.40 -8.92
CA GLN A 134 2.74 20.20 -9.78
C GLN A 134 3.33 20.35 -11.19
N MET A 135 4.62 20.70 -11.29
CA MET A 135 5.32 20.78 -12.58
C MET A 135 5.38 19.44 -13.32
N ALA A 136 5.62 18.34 -12.60
CA ALA A 136 5.75 17.02 -13.19
C ALA A 136 4.40 16.37 -13.56
N TRP A 137 3.30 16.78 -12.93
CA TRP A 137 1.97 16.22 -13.09
C TRP A 137 1.01 17.11 -13.88
N ASP A 138 1.45 18.27 -14.39
CA ASP A 138 0.60 19.22 -15.14
C ASP A 138 -0.13 18.59 -16.34
N HIS A 139 0.47 17.59 -16.99
CA HIS A 139 -0.11 16.89 -18.15
C HIS A 139 -0.80 15.57 -17.80
N ARG A 140 -0.90 15.23 -16.51
CA ARG A 140 -1.49 13.98 -16.04
C ARG A 140 -2.98 14.16 -15.79
N GLN A 141 -3.78 13.16 -16.22
CA GLN A 141 -5.23 13.11 -15.99
C GLN A 141 -5.61 12.07 -14.94
N ASP A 142 -4.64 11.28 -14.49
CA ASP A 142 -4.79 10.15 -13.57
C ASP A 142 -4.54 10.55 -12.10
N VAL A 143 -3.83 11.66 -11.86
CA VAL A 143 -3.47 12.17 -10.53
C VAL A 143 -3.64 13.69 -10.49
N THR A 144 -4.38 14.20 -9.51
CA THR A 144 -4.65 15.63 -9.34
C THR A 144 -4.19 16.10 -7.96
N LEU A 145 -3.41 17.17 -7.91
CA LEU A 145 -3.03 17.83 -6.65
C LEU A 145 -4.22 18.64 -6.12
N SER A 146 -4.80 18.21 -4.99
CA SER A 146 -6.02 18.80 -4.42
C SER A 146 -5.72 20.00 -3.51
N ALA A 147 -4.71 19.87 -2.63
CA ALA A 147 -4.21 20.98 -1.82
C ALA A 147 -2.77 20.76 -1.33
N THR A 148 -2.12 21.87 -0.99
CA THR A 148 -0.76 21.89 -0.43
C THR A 148 -0.80 22.41 1.00
N LEU A 149 -0.29 21.61 1.93
CA LEU A 149 -0.15 21.96 3.34
C LEU A 149 1.33 22.19 3.71
N PRO A 150 1.65 22.90 4.80
CA PRO A 150 3.02 23.01 5.30
C PRO A 150 3.62 21.64 5.67
N ALA A 151 4.95 21.56 5.69
CA ALA A 151 5.70 20.30 5.72
C ALA A 151 5.52 19.43 6.97
N MET A 152 5.04 19.98 8.10
CA MET A 152 4.83 19.23 9.33
C MET A 152 3.43 19.49 9.90
N PRO A 153 2.74 18.48 10.47
CA PRO A 153 1.45 18.70 11.08
C PRO A 153 1.58 19.50 12.38
N GLY A 154 0.84 20.61 12.44
CA GLY A 154 0.74 21.56 13.55
C GLY A 154 -0.70 22.08 13.64
N GLU A 155 -0.98 23.10 14.44
CA GLU A 155 -2.33 23.67 14.59
C GLU A 155 -2.75 24.37 13.29
N GLY A 156 -3.65 23.78 12.51
CA GLY A 156 -4.09 24.33 11.22
C GLY A 156 -4.70 23.33 10.21
N TYR A 157 -4.80 22.05 10.56
CA TYR A 157 -5.26 20.97 9.67
C TYR A 157 -6.77 20.71 9.72
N ALA A 158 -7.53 21.55 10.44
CA ALA A 158 -8.96 21.34 10.67
C ALA A 158 -9.82 21.40 9.39
N ASP A 159 -9.29 22.01 8.32
CA ASP A 159 -9.99 22.22 7.04
C ASP A 159 -9.36 21.44 5.87
N ALA A 160 -8.52 20.45 6.18
CA ALA A 160 -7.98 19.55 5.17
C ALA A 160 -9.14 18.70 4.64
N GLY A 161 -9.64 19.04 3.44
CA GLY A 161 -10.70 18.31 2.77
C GLY A 161 -10.36 16.82 2.54
N HIS A 162 -11.29 16.10 1.93
CA HIS A 162 -11.08 14.70 1.58
C HIS A 162 -9.96 14.57 0.53
N ALA A 163 -8.98 13.70 0.78
CA ALA A 163 -7.95 13.32 -0.17
C ALA A 163 -7.82 11.80 -0.25
N ASP A 164 -7.57 11.26 -1.44
CA ASP A 164 -7.35 9.83 -1.64
C ASP A 164 -5.97 9.41 -1.12
N VAL A 165 -4.96 10.24 -1.39
CA VAL A 165 -3.57 10.01 -1.02
C VAL A 165 -2.98 11.26 -0.37
N VAL A 166 -2.21 11.07 0.69
CA VAL A 166 -1.45 12.15 1.33
C VAL A 166 0.04 11.84 1.21
N ILE A 167 0.79 12.79 0.66
CA ILE A 167 2.25 12.72 0.55
C ILE A 167 2.87 13.74 1.50
N VAL A 168 3.68 13.27 2.45
CA VAL A 168 4.34 14.12 3.43
C VAL A 168 5.84 14.19 3.15
N ASP A 169 6.34 15.40 2.94
CA ASP A 169 7.78 15.68 2.83
C ASP A 169 8.37 15.91 4.21
N ALA A 170 9.08 14.90 4.72
CA ALA A 170 9.70 14.88 6.04
C ALA A 170 11.23 14.70 5.93
N PRO A 171 12.00 15.78 5.73
CA PRO A 171 13.46 15.71 5.57
C PRO A 171 14.17 14.93 6.71
N SER A 172 13.65 15.05 7.93
CA SER A 172 14.06 14.27 9.09
C SER A 172 12.84 13.66 9.76
N LEU A 173 12.77 12.32 9.77
CA LEU A 173 11.63 11.58 10.31
C LEU A 173 11.94 11.08 11.73
N GLN A 174 11.29 11.71 12.71
CA GLN A 174 11.40 11.37 14.13
C GLN A 174 10.21 10.52 14.60
N ALA A 175 10.36 9.80 15.71
CA ALA A 175 9.31 8.96 16.27
C ALA A 175 8.03 9.73 16.67
N THR A 176 8.16 11.02 17.04
CA THR A 176 7.03 11.90 17.38
C THR A 176 6.16 12.24 16.16
N ALA A 177 6.75 12.24 14.96
CA ALA A 177 6.04 12.55 13.73
C ALA A 177 4.93 11.53 13.42
N ILE A 178 5.08 10.27 13.86
CA ILE A 178 4.09 9.20 13.62
C ILE A 178 2.72 9.57 14.20
N ARG A 179 2.67 10.19 15.39
CA ARG A 179 1.42 10.65 16.01
C ARG A 179 0.71 11.67 15.13
N HIS A 180 1.47 12.61 14.58
CA HIS A 180 0.97 13.67 13.72
C HIS A 180 0.50 13.12 12.37
N LEU A 181 1.20 12.13 11.81
CA LEU A 181 0.79 11.43 10.58
C LEU A 181 -0.51 10.64 10.77
N ARG A 182 -0.70 9.98 11.93
CA ARG A 182 -1.96 9.30 12.27
C ARG A 182 -3.13 10.29 12.33
N GLN A 183 -2.96 11.42 13.01
CA GLN A 183 -3.99 12.46 13.09
C GLN A 183 -4.34 12.99 11.69
N LEU A 184 -3.33 13.24 10.86
CA LEU A 184 -3.52 13.70 9.49
C LEU A 184 -4.32 12.71 8.64
N ARG A 185 -4.04 11.40 8.76
CA ARG A 185 -4.79 10.34 8.08
C ARG A 185 -6.26 10.33 8.49
N VAL A 186 -6.55 10.51 9.77
CA VAL A 186 -7.94 10.56 10.28
C VAL A 186 -8.69 11.76 9.73
N LEU A 187 -8.07 12.93 9.70
CA LEU A 187 -8.68 14.18 9.20
C LEU A 187 -8.97 14.12 7.70
N THR A 188 -7.98 13.68 6.92
CA THR A 188 -8.06 13.64 5.43
C THR A 188 -8.84 12.43 4.90
N ARG A 189 -9.02 11.40 5.73
CA ARG A 189 -9.55 10.08 5.37
C ARG A 189 -8.80 9.42 4.22
N ALA A 190 -7.51 9.70 4.12
CA ALA A 190 -6.66 9.18 3.06
C ALA A 190 -6.58 7.66 3.10
N ARG A 191 -6.77 7.03 1.93
CA ARG A 191 -6.62 5.58 1.75
C ARG A 191 -5.16 5.18 1.80
N LEU A 192 -4.28 6.07 1.33
CA LEU A 192 -2.84 5.84 1.29
C LEU A 192 -2.07 7.02 1.88
N MET A 193 -1.11 6.71 2.75
CA MET A 193 -0.14 7.67 3.28
C MET A 193 1.24 7.36 2.68
N ILE A 194 1.89 8.36 2.09
CA ILE A 194 3.26 8.28 1.58
C ILE A 194 4.11 9.28 2.35
N VAL A 195 5.22 8.83 2.93
CA VAL A 195 6.17 9.66 3.67
C VAL A 195 7.47 9.70 2.91
N VAL A 196 7.77 10.84 2.28
CA VAL A 196 9.03 11.10 1.61
C VAL A 196 10.04 11.57 2.65
N TYR A 197 11.16 10.86 2.84
CA TYR A 197 12.09 11.15 3.93
C TYR A 197 13.56 11.25 3.50
N GLY A 198 14.34 12.11 4.18
CA GLY A 198 15.79 12.19 4.03
C GLY A 198 16.52 11.28 5.00
N PHE A 199 16.26 11.46 6.30
CA PHE A 199 16.87 10.69 7.37
C PHE A 199 15.80 10.05 8.27
N ALA A 200 15.93 8.75 8.52
CA ALA A 200 15.04 7.99 9.41
C ALA A 200 15.80 6.85 10.09
N THR A 201 15.40 6.47 11.30
CA THR A 201 15.94 5.28 11.97
C THR A 201 15.19 4.02 11.53
N LYS A 202 15.86 2.85 11.56
CA LYS A 202 15.22 1.55 11.25
C LYS A 202 13.96 1.31 12.08
N GLN A 203 13.98 1.69 13.36
CA GLN A 203 12.84 1.57 14.26
C GLN A 203 11.68 2.48 13.82
N THR A 204 11.97 3.69 13.36
CA THR A 204 10.92 4.62 12.88
C THR A 204 10.29 4.13 11.57
N LEU A 205 11.10 3.59 10.66
CA LEU A 205 10.62 2.97 9.42
C LEU A 205 9.75 1.73 9.69
N ALA A 206 10.17 0.86 10.62
CA ALA A 206 9.37 -0.29 11.03
C ALA A 206 8.03 0.12 11.65
N ARG A 207 8.00 1.24 12.40
CA ARG A 207 6.74 1.77 12.94
C ARG A 207 5.86 2.41 11.87
N LEU A 208 6.41 3.04 10.83
CA LEU A 208 5.60 3.50 9.69
C LEU A 208 4.97 2.33 8.95
N ASP A 209 5.72 1.25 8.77
CA ASP A 209 5.25 0.03 8.11
C ASP A 209 4.08 -0.61 8.88
N GLN A 210 4.19 -0.70 10.21
CA GLN A 210 3.09 -1.14 11.10
C GLN A 210 1.82 -0.29 10.97
N GLU A 211 1.96 0.98 10.59
CA GLU A 211 0.84 1.91 10.37
C GLU A 211 0.29 1.89 8.94
N ASN A 212 0.79 0.99 8.09
CA ASN A 212 0.50 0.90 6.66
C ASN A 212 0.82 2.20 5.90
N MET A 213 1.91 2.88 6.28
CA MET A 213 2.41 4.07 5.60
C MET A 213 3.63 3.73 4.75
N ILE A 214 3.62 4.15 3.48
CA ILE A 214 4.74 3.87 2.57
C ILE A 214 5.85 4.90 2.80
N ALA A 215 7.02 4.44 3.20
CA ALA A 215 8.20 5.28 3.34
C ALA A 215 9.01 5.30 2.03
N VAL A 216 9.25 6.48 1.46
CA VAL A 216 10.03 6.67 0.23
C VAL A 216 11.25 7.56 0.53
N PRO A 217 12.49 7.10 0.27
CA PRO A 217 13.67 7.91 0.49
C PRO A 217 13.77 9.05 -0.55
N THR A 218 14.35 10.17 -0.16
CA THR A 218 14.71 11.25 -1.08
C THR A 218 15.98 10.92 -1.87
N PRO A 219 16.11 11.40 -3.13
CA PRO A 219 15.10 12.14 -3.89
C PRO A 219 13.99 11.21 -4.42
N ALA A 220 12.74 11.55 -4.12
CA ALA A 220 11.59 10.83 -4.66
C ALA A 220 11.32 11.26 -6.10
N ASP A 221 11.21 10.29 -7.01
CA ASP A 221 10.84 10.52 -8.41
C ASP A 221 9.32 10.78 -8.52
N PRO A 222 8.87 11.93 -9.10
CA PRO A 222 7.45 12.20 -9.31
C PRO A 222 6.71 11.11 -10.08
N ALA A 223 7.37 10.41 -11.02
CA ALA A 223 6.76 9.32 -11.76
C ALA A 223 6.55 8.08 -10.86
N GLN A 224 7.51 7.80 -9.97
CA GLN A 224 7.39 6.75 -8.96
C GLN A 224 6.26 7.06 -7.98
N LEU A 225 6.18 8.29 -7.48
CA LEU A 225 5.12 8.71 -6.54
C LEU A 225 3.73 8.56 -7.16
N ALA A 226 3.54 9.03 -8.39
CA ALA A 226 2.27 8.85 -9.09
C ALA A 226 1.94 7.37 -9.33
N ARG A 227 2.93 6.52 -9.65
CA ARG A 227 2.70 5.07 -9.78
C ARG A 227 2.27 4.45 -8.45
N ILE A 228 2.87 4.85 -7.35
CA ILE A 228 2.49 4.39 -6.01
C ILE A 228 1.06 4.84 -5.67
N CYS A 229 0.69 6.09 -5.96
CA CYS A 229 -0.69 6.58 -5.80
C CYS A 229 -1.67 5.71 -6.59
N LEU A 230 -1.40 5.49 -7.89
CA LEU A 230 -2.28 4.71 -8.75
C LEU A 230 -2.36 3.24 -8.34
N LEU A 231 -1.25 2.62 -7.93
CA LEU A 231 -1.26 1.25 -7.41
C LEU A 231 -2.06 1.17 -6.10
N GLY A 232 -1.89 2.12 -5.18
CA GLY A 232 -2.67 2.16 -3.94
C GLY A 232 -4.17 2.37 -4.17
N MET A 233 -4.54 3.04 -5.25
CA MET A 233 -5.94 3.22 -5.67
C MET A 233 -6.49 2.04 -6.48
N ALA A 234 -5.63 1.37 -7.26
CA ALA A 234 -5.97 0.19 -8.07
C ALA A 234 -5.98 -1.10 -7.25
N ILE A 235 -5.27 -1.13 -6.12
CA ILE A 235 -5.48 -2.09 -5.05
C ILE A 235 -6.82 -1.73 -4.43
N ASP A 236 -7.88 -2.15 -5.11
CA ASP A 236 -9.13 -2.37 -4.46
C ASP A 236 -8.89 -3.58 -3.55
N LEU A 237 -8.56 -3.33 -2.28
CA LEU A 237 -8.97 -4.21 -1.20
C LEU A 237 -10.51 -4.17 -1.10
N GLN A 238 -11.19 -4.33 -2.23
CA GLN A 238 -12.56 -4.75 -2.25
C GLN A 238 -12.45 -6.25 -2.21
N PRO A 239 -12.54 -6.84 -1.01
CA PRO A 239 -12.48 -8.28 -0.90
C PRO A 239 -13.55 -8.88 -1.81
N ASP A 240 -13.20 -10.03 -2.39
CA ASP A 240 -14.01 -10.76 -3.35
C ASP A 240 -15.42 -11.09 -2.81
N ASN A 241 -15.63 -10.98 -1.50
CA ASN A 241 -16.89 -11.23 -0.81
C ASN A 241 -17.51 -9.97 -0.18
N GLU A 242 -18.83 -9.79 -0.36
CA GLU A 242 -19.61 -8.76 0.37
C GLU A 242 -19.43 -8.81 1.89
N ARG A 243 -19.22 -10.02 2.44
CA ARG A 243 -19.02 -10.23 3.88
C ARG A 243 -17.71 -9.60 4.37
N GLU A 244 -16.62 -9.85 3.69
CA GLU A 244 -15.32 -9.24 3.99
C GLU A 244 -15.36 -7.73 3.74
N ARG A 245 -16.12 -7.25 2.75
CA ARG A 245 -16.30 -5.81 2.51
C ARG A 245 -17.00 -5.13 3.67
N ARG A 246 -17.99 -5.81 4.28
CA ARG A 246 -18.59 -5.29 5.51
C ARG A 246 -17.54 -5.28 6.61
N LEU A 247 -16.79 -6.37 6.82
CA LEU A 247 -15.70 -6.48 7.82
C LEU A 247 -14.59 -5.42 7.70
N LEU A 248 -14.43 -4.75 6.57
CA LEU A 248 -13.46 -3.66 6.40
C LEU A 248 -14.09 -2.26 6.51
N GLN A 249 -15.41 -2.15 6.59
CA GLN A 249 -16.09 -0.88 6.75
C GLN A 249 -16.04 -0.40 8.21
N PRO A 250 -15.88 0.92 8.44
CA PRO A 250 -16.01 1.49 9.77
C PRO A 250 -17.43 1.26 10.27
N ALA A 251 -17.56 0.60 11.42
CA ALA A 251 -18.85 0.33 12.03
C ALA A 251 -19.54 1.63 12.45
N ALA A 252 -20.88 1.66 12.34
CA ALA A 252 -21.67 2.80 12.81
C ALA A 252 -21.43 3.07 14.30
N PRO A 253 -21.51 4.33 14.78
CA PRO A 253 -21.41 4.63 16.21
C PRO A 253 -22.48 3.88 17.03
N ARG A 254 -22.19 3.63 18.32
CA ARG A 254 -23.12 2.93 19.23
C ARG A 254 -24.44 3.67 19.31
N ARG A 255 -25.54 2.97 19.05
CA ARG A 255 -26.89 3.54 19.17
C ARG A 255 -27.38 3.55 20.60
N TYR A 256 -26.96 2.58 21.41
CA TYR A 256 -27.40 2.43 22.80
C TYR A 256 -26.20 2.41 23.75
N ASP A 257 -26.32 3.15 24.86
CA ASP A 257 -25.32 3.13 25.93
C ASP A 257 -25.57 1.95 26.89
N ASP A 258 -24.56 1.62 27.69
CA ASP A 258 -24.65 0.48 28.61
C ASP A 258 -25.73 0.70 29.69
N ALA A 259 -26.00 1.95 30.06
CA ALA A 259 -27.04 2.30 31.02
C ALA A 259 -28.44 1.95 30.51
N PHE A 260 -28.73 2.29 29.24
CA PHE A 260 -29.98 1.94 28.58
C PHE A 260 -30.14 0.42 28.44
N LEU A 261 -29.09 -0.29 27.99
CA LEU A 261 -29.13 -1.75 27.85
C LEU A 261 -29.39 -2.44 29.20
N VAL A 262 -28.75 -1.98 30.28
CA VAL A 262 -29.01 -2.46 31.64
C VAL A 262 -30.44 -2.15 32.08
N SER A 263 -30.96 -0.96 31.77
CA SER A 263 -32.35 -0.62 32.08
C SER A 263 -33.35 -1.53 31.36
N MET A 264 -33.05 -1.91 30.12
CA MET A 264 -33.87 -2.80 29.30
C MET A 264 -33.98 -4.18 29.93
N SER A 265 -32.86 -4.76 30.39
CA SER A 265 -32.82 -6.06 31.08
C SER A 265 -33.69 -6.13 32.34
N ARG A 266 -34.06 -4.97 32.90
CA ARG A 266 -34.88 -4.85 34.13
C ARG A 266 -36.37 -4.66 33.84
N LEU A 267 -36.80 -4.44 32.59
CA LEU A 267 -38.20 -4.22 32.20
C LEU A 267 -39.06 -5.50 32.16
N SER A 268 -38.63 -6.55 32.86
CA SER A 268 -39.09 -7.94 32.74
C SER A 268 -40.55 -8.23 33.13
N SER A 269 -41.38 -7.24 33.48
CA SER A 269 -42.73 -7.51 34.02
C SER A 269 -43.91 -7.02 33.17
N THR A 270 -43.70 -6.43 31.98
CA THR A 270 -44.80 -5.82 31.20
C THR A 270 -44.99 -6.40 29.79
N ILE A 271 -44.05 -7.24 29.30
CA ILE A 271 -43.96 -7.62 27.88
C ILE A 271 -44.11 -9.15 27.71
N ARG A 272 -44.78 -9.60 26.64
CA ARG A 272 -45.04 -11.03 26.35
C ARG A 272 -43.82 -11.79 25.79
N CYS A 273 -42.82 -11.11 25.22
CA CYS A 273 -41.56 -11.71 24.77
C CYS A 273 -40.36 -11.24 25.61
N GLU A 274 -39.49 -12.16 26.01
CA GLU A 274 -38.18 -11.86 26.63
C GLU A 274 -37.13 -11.36 25.62
N CYS A 275 -37.53 -11.16 24.35
CA CYS A 275 -36.72 -10.69 23.23
C CYS A 275 -35.88 -9.43 23.56
N PRO A 276 -36.43 -8.36 24.18
CA PRO A 276 -35.66 -7.15 24.49
C PRO A 276 -34.54 -7.42 25.49
N ASN A 277 -34.80 -8.27 26.50
CA ASN A 277 -33.83 -8.64 27.52
C ASN A 277 -32.65 -9.43 26.93
N HIS A 278 -32.93 -10.41 26.08
CA HIS A 278 -31.90 -11.20 25.41
C HIS A 278 -31.04 -10.36 24.45
N LEU A 279 -31.67 -9.46 23.69
CA LEU A 279 -30.95 -8.54 22.81
C LEU A 279 -30.06 -7.57 23.60
N ALA A 280 -30.56 -7.06 24.73
CA ALA A 280 -29.78 -6.18 25.60
C ALA A 280 -28.55 -6.88 26.20
N ASP A 281 -28.69 -8.12 26.67
CA ASP A 281 -27.57 -8.92 27.19
C ASP A 281 -26.52 -9.22 26.11
N LEU A 282 -26.95 -9.60 24.90
CA LEU A 282 -26.05 -9.82 23.76
C LEU A 282 -25.30 -8.54 23.36
N LEU A 283 -25.99 -7.40 23.28
CA LEU A 283 -25.38 -6.11 22.97
C LEU A 283 -24.36 -5.70 24.04
N GLY A 284 -24.66 -5.93 25.33
CA GLY A 284 -23.70 -5.69 26.42
C GLY A 284 -22.42 -6.52 26.29
N LYS A 285 -22.55 -7.81 25.94
CA LYS A 285 -21.39 -8.69 25.69
C LYS A 285 -20.57 -8.26 24.48
N LEU A 286 -21.21 -7.81 23.40
CA LEU A 286 -20.52 -7.29 22.22
C LEU A 286 -19.77 -5.98 22.54
N ASN A 287 -20.39 -5.06 23.28
CA ASN A 287 -19.76 -3.82 23.73
C ASN A 287 -18.49 -4.08 24.55
N ALA A 288 -18.54 -5.05 25.47
CA ALA A 288 -17.38 -5.44 26.28
C ALA A 288 -16.26 -6.07 25.44
N PHE A 289 -16.61 -6.93 24.48
CA PHE A 289 -15.61 -7.58 23.62
C PHE A 289 -14.96 -6.61 22.63
N GLU A 290 -15.70 -5.63 22.11
CA GLU A 290 -15.14 -4.53 21.32
C GLU A 290 -14.11 -3.72 22.11
N GLN A 291 -14.43 -3.37 23.35
CA GLN A 291 -13.53 -2.60 24.21
C GLN A 291 -12.24 -3.39 24.51
N TYR A 292 -12.38 -4.68 24.84
CA TYR A 292 -11.24 -5.58 25.01
C TYR A 292 -10.36 -5.65 23.74
N SER A 293 -10.99 -5.70 22.56
CA SER A 293 -10.26 -5.77 21.28
C SER A 293 -9.51 -4.47 20.95
N LEU A 294 -10.01 -3.31 21.41
CA LEU A 294 -9.35 -2.01 21.27
C LEU A 294 -8.19 -1.80 22.24
N GLU A 295 -8.32 -2.30 23.47
CA GLU A 295 -7.33 -2.15 24.54
C GLU A 295 -6.20 -3.19 24.47
N CYS A 296 -6.29 -4.15 23.55
CA CYS A 296 -5.32 -5.24 23.43
C CYS A 296 -3.98 -4.75 22.89
N GLU A 297 -2.94 -4.75 23.73
CA GLU A 297 -1.55 -4.54 23.30
C GLU A 297 -1.06 -5.75 22.50
N SER A 298 -0.87 -5.57 21.19
CA SER A 298 -0.35 -6.60 20.30
C SER A 298 1.18 -6.50 20.20
N ALA A 299 1.86 -7.59 20.50
CA ALA A 299 3.32 -7.68 20.43
C ALA A 299 3.85 -7.80 18.98
N THR A 300 2.99 -8.22 18.04
CA THR A 300 3.33 -8.43 16.63
C THR A 300 2.31 -7.78 15.68
N SER A 301 2.73 -7.46 14.45
CA SER A 301 1.83 -6.89 13.43
C SER A 301 0.76 -7.87 12.96
N ALA A 302 1.04 -9.18 12.98
CA ALA A 302 0.06 -10.22 12.69
C ALA A 302 -1.07 -10.23 13.73
N ASP A 303 -0.73 -10.14 15.02
CA ASP A 303 -1.72 -10.06 16.10
C ASP A 303 -2.56 -8.77 16.00
N ALA A 304 -1.92 -7.63 15.69
CA ALA A 304 -2.63 -6.36 15.51
C ALA A 304 -3.69 -6.43 14.38
N SER A 305 -3.35 -7.06 13.25
CA SER A 305 -4.28 -7.25 12.14
C SER A 305 -5.46 -8.16 12.48
N LEU A 306 -5.22 -9.21 13.28
CA LEU A 306 -6.25 -10.11 13.77
C LEU A 306 -7.21 -9.39 14.74
N HIS A 307 -6.68 -8.58 15.66
CA HIS A 307 -7.52 -7.81 16.59
C HIS A 307 -8.37 -6.75 15.88
N ALA A 308 -7.82 -6.10 14.85
CA ALA A 308 -8.59 -5.17 14.01
C ALA A 308 -9.76 -5.88 13.29
N LEU A 309 -9.54 -7.09 12.78
CA LEU A 309 -10.58 -7.91 12.17
C LEU A 309 -11.67 -8.31 13.19
N LEU A 310 -11.25 -8.78 14.37
CA LEU A 310 -12.17 -9.18 15.45
C LEU A 310 -13.01 -7.99 15.94
N TYR A 311 -12.39 -6.82 16.11
CA TYR A 311 -13.10 -5.59 16.45
C TYR A 311 -14.18 -5.26 15.42
N SER A 312 -13.81 -5.24 14.13
CA SER A 312 -14.75 -4.89 13.06
C SER A 312 -15.92 -5.87 12.93
N ALA A 313 -15.63 -7.18 13.02
CA ALA A 313 -16.65 -8.22 13.02
C ALA A 313 -17.65 -8.05 14.18
N THR A 314 -17.13 -7.72 15.37
CA THR A 314 -17.96 -7.52 16.56
C THR A 314 -18.82 -6.27 16.42
N ALA A 315 -18.26 -5.18 15.92
CA ALA A 315 -18.97 -3.93 15.74
C ALA A 315 -20.10 -4.01 14.69
N GLN A 316 -19.94 -4.84 13.66
CA GLN A 316 -21.03 -5.16 12.74
C GLN A 316 -22.13 -6.01 13.35
N CYS A 317 -21.75 -7.01 14.14
CA CYS A 317 -22.74 -7.79 14.88
C CYS A 317 -23.56 -6.89 15.80
N ARG A 318 -22.89 -5.94 16.48
CA ARG A 318 -23.55 -4.94 17.31
C ARG A 318 -24.54 -4.12 16.49
N GLU A 319 -24.11 -3.50 15.40
CA GLU A 319 -24.99 -2.68 14.56
C GLU A 319 -26.23 -3.47 14.07
N MET A 320 -26.05 -4.74 13.67
CA MET A 320 -27.14 -5.61 13.26
C MET A 320 -28.13 -5.88 14.41
N LEU A 321 -27.63 -6.16 15.62
CA LEU A 321 -28.47 -6.40 16.79
C LEU A 321 -29.12 -5.12 17.31
N GLU A 322 -28.48 -3.96 17.20
CA GLU A 322 -29.08 -2.67 17.56
C GLU A 322 -30.25 -2.35 16.63
N ARG A 323 -30.13 -2.63 15.32
CA ARG A 323 -31.26 -2.52 14.38
C ARG A 323 -32.40 -3.47 14.73
N ALA A 324 -32.10 -4.70 15.16
CA ALA A 324 -33.11 -5.65 15.60
C ALA A 324 -33.81 -5.17 16.89
N LEU A 325 -33.05 -4.67 17.87
CA LEU A 325 -33.59 -4.12 19.10
C LEU A 325 -34.50 -2.92 18.82
N SER A 326 -34.09 -2.03 17.92
CA SER A 326 -34.91 -0.88 17.48
C SER A 326 -36.31 -1.30 17.01
N HIS A 327 -36.41 -2.33 16.16
CA HIS A 327 -37.70 -2.85 15.70
C HIS A 327 -38.53 -3.48 16.84
N VAL A 328 -37.87 -4.14 17.80
CA VAL A 328 -38.54 -4.70 18.97
C VAL A 328 -39.08 -3.58 19.88
N LEU A 329 -38.32 -2.50 20.09
CA LEU A 329 -38.76 -1.36 20.89
C LEU A 329 -39.98 -0.67 20.27
N GLU A 330 -39.96 -0.47 18.95
CA GLU A 330 -41.11 0.08 18.21
C GLU A 330 -42.37 -0.79 18.36
N HIS A 331 -42.21 -2.12 18.25
CA HIS A 331 -43.32 -3.08 18.39
C HIS A 331 -43.90 -3.08 19.81
N GLU A 332 -43.07 -2.97 20.84
CA GLU A 332 -43.48 -2.95 22.25
C GLU A 332 -43.89 -1.55 22.74
N GLY A 333 -43.79 -0.51 21.90
CA GLY A 333 -44.13 0.87 22.25
C GLY A 333 -43.16 1.51 23.26
N ILE A 334 -41.92 1.03 23.33
CA ILE A 334 -40.89 1.55 24.23
C ILE A 334 -40.14 2.68 23.52
N PRO A 335 -40.04 3.89 24.12
CA PRO A 335 -39.36 5.01 23.48
C PRO A 335 -37.85 4.78 23.38
N GLU A 336 -37.28 5.07 22.20
CA GLU A 336 -35.82 5.08 22.01
C GLU A 336 -35.15 6.28 22.69
N PRO A 337 -33.89 6.15 23.15
CA PRO A 337 -33.10 7.26 23.64
C PRO A 337 -32.81 8.26 22.49
N ILE A 338 -32.92 9.55 22.79
CA ILE A 338 -33.00 10.65 21.80
C ILE A 338 -31.65 10.98 21.12
N ARG A 339 -30.56 10.26 21.39
CA ARG A 339 -29.26 10.46 20.69
C ARG A 339 -28.47 9.17 20.52
N PRO A 340 -27.96 8.87 19.31
CA PRO A 340 -26.77 8.02 19.18
C PRO A 340 -25.55 8.77 19.76
N LEU A 341 -24.64 8.03 20.39
CA LEU A 341 -23.40 8.58 20.96
C LEU A 341 -22.41 9.03 19.88
#